data_AF-A0A9Q9IRF9-F1
#
_entry.id   AF-A0A9Q9IRF9-F1
#
_cell.length_a   1.000
_cell.length_b   1.000
_cell.length_c   1.000
_cell.angle_alpha   90.00
_cell.angle_beta   90.00
_cell.angle_gamma   90.00
#
_symmetry.space_group_name_H-M   'P 1'
#
loop_
_entity.id
_entity.type
_entity.pdbx_description
1 polymer ?
#
loop_
_entity_poly.entity_id
_entity_poly.type
_entity_poly.pdbx_seq_one_letter_code
_entity_poly.pdbx_strand_id
1 'polypeptide(L)'
;MLGATLMTFLTAVAVRDAGNTAAEAAIGGLTWSDEFDGPAGSAPNGSKWKYDVGGGGWGNNEQQYYTTSTSNASLNGAGQLVITARRENPANYQCHYGTCQYTSARLLTADRFTQAYGRFESRMKLPRGQGIWPAFWMLGADIGSNPWPNSGEIDIMENIGREPNQVHGTIHGPGYSGAEGIGAGYSIGAPFADAFHTFAVEWEPNVLRWYVDGNLYQTRTPADLGGDRWVFDHPFFMLLNLAVGGYWPGYPDGTTQFPQTLTVDYVRVYGYSSGGGGGTAGPIIGQGSNRCIDVPSSNAVDGNRLQIWDCNGTGAQQWSFNSDGSVRALGKCMDVSGGSTADGAVVQLWTCNGTGAQKFTLSPAGDLVNIQANKCVDVQNVATANGSKLHIWTCNGASNQKWRR
;
A
#
# COMPACT_ATOMS: atom_id res chain seq x y z
N MET A 1 -62.37 15.86 44.02
CA MET A 1 -61.49 14.72 44.35
C MET A 1 -60.51 14.55 43.22
N LEU A 2 -59.25 14.32 43.57
CA LEU A 2 -58.06 14.34 42.73
C LEU A 2 -58.14 13.35 41.55
N GLY A 3 -57.57 13.72 40.40
CA GLY A 3 -57.32 12.82 39.28
C GLY A 3 -56.14 13.33 38.46
N ALA A 4 -54.97 12.74 38.69
CA ALA A 4 -53.65 13.20 38.26
C ALA A 4 -53.46 13.34 36.74
N THR A 5 -52.78 14.41 36.34
CA THR A 5 -52.20 14.60 35.00
C THR A 5 -51.02 13.64 34.84
N LEU A 6 -51.16 12.62 33.98
CA LEU A 6 -50.07 11.70 33.65
C LEU A 6 -49.20 12.33 32.56
N MET A 7 -48.06 12.89 32.97
CA MET A 7 -47.04 13.42 32.06
C MET A 7 -46.23 12.23 31.52
N THR A 8 -46.50 11.81 30.29
CA THR A 8 -45.75 10.73 29.62
C THR A 8 -44.38 11.26 29.21
N PHE A 9 -43.34 10.91 29.95
CA PHE A 9 -41.96 11.08 29.49
C PHE A 9 -41.72 10.11 28.34
N LEU A 10 -41.63 10.62 27.10
CA LEU A 10 -40.98 9.87 26.02
C LEU A 10 -39.49 9.80 26.36
N THR A 11 -39.04 8.67 26.89
CA THR A 11 -37.63 8.29 26.81
C THR A 11 -37.31 8.04 25.34
N ALA A 12 -36.63 8.99 24.70
CA ALA A 12 -35.97 8.75 23.43
C ALA A 12 -34.92 7.66 23.66
N VAL A 13 -35.27 6.41 23.31
CA VAL A 13 -34.28 5.35 23.15
C VAL A 13 -33.46 5.75 21.94
N ALA A 14 -32.27 6.30 22.18
CA ALA A 14 -31.26 6.41 21.15
C ALA A 14 -30.91 4.98 20.73
N VAL A 15 -31.49 4.54 19.62
CA VAL A 15 -30.98 3.39 18.88
C VAL A 15 -29.57 3.79 18.48
N ARG A 16 -28.58 3.28 19.22
CA ARG A 16 -27.21 3.30 18.75
C ARG A 16 -27.22 2.45 17.49
N ASP A 17 -27.13 3.11 16.35
CA ASP A 17 -26.82 2.45 15.10
C ASP A 17 -25.55 1.64 15.36
N ALA A 18 -25.67 0.32 15.36
CA ALA A 18 -24.54 -0.58 15.34
C ALA A 18 -23.97 -0.52 13.92
N GLY A 19 -23.43 0.66 13.58
CA GLY A 19 -22.64 0.85 12.39
C GLY A 19 -21.56 -0.20 12.41
N ASN A 20 -21.54 -1.00 11.35
CA ASN A 20 -20.51 -1.97 11.04
C ASN A 20 -19.19 -1.21 10.91
N THR A 21 -18.54 -0.89 12.02
CA THR A 21 -17.17 -0.37 12.04
C THR A 21 -16.29 -1.56 11.72
N ALA A 22 -16.18 -1.88 10.43
CA ALA A 22 -15.02 -2.56 9.92
C ALA A 22 -13.81 -1.79 10.48
N ALA A 23 -12.97 -2.46 11.27
CA ALA A 23 -11.74 -1.85 11.74
C ALA A 23 -10.99 -1.35 10.50
N GLU A 24 -10.79 -0.03 10.40
CA GLU A 24 -10.00 0.60 9.36
C GLU A 24 -8.65 -0.11 9.26
N ALA A 25 -8.14 -0.23 8.03
CA ALA A 25 -6.85 -0.82 7.75
C ALA A 25 -5.76 -0.26 8.67
N ALA A 26 -4.73 -1.07 8.89
CA ALA A 26 -3.62 -0.75 9.78
C ALA A 26 -2.65 0.27 9.14
N ILE A 27 -3.19 1.42 8.76
CA ILE A 27 -2.48 2.55 8.17
C ILE A 27 -1.86 3.34 9.32
N GLY A 28 -0.54 3.46 9.31
CA GLY A 28 0.23 4.27 10.23
C GLY A 28 0.09 5.77 9.98
N GLY A 29 0.86 6.58 10.71
CA GLY A 29 0.87 8.03 10.50
C GLY A 29 1.35 8.43 9.10
N LEU A 30 1.02 9.67 8.70
CA LEU A 30 1.52 10.29 7.47
C LEU A 30 3.06 10.33 7.51
N THR A 31 3.72 9.69 6.54
CA THR A 31 5.18 9.64 6.43
C THR A 31 5.72 10.60 5.38
N TRP A 32 4.90 10.92 4.37
CA TRP A 32 5.25 11.85 3.31
C TRP A 32 3.99 12.42 2.67
N SER A 33 4.02 13.68 2.26
CA SER A 33 2.96 14.24 1.42
C SER A 33 3.48 15.34 0.50
N ASP A 34 2.72 15.59 -0.57
CA ASP A 34 2.75 16.84 -1.32
C ASP A 34 1.32 17.31 -1.59
N GLU A 35 0.97 18.46 -1.01
CA GLU A 35 -0.34 19.11 -1.17
C GLU A 35 -0.33 20.12 -2.33
N PHE A 36 0.80 20.22 -3.06
CA PHE A 36 0.97 21.05 -4.25
C PHE A 36 0.60 22.54 -4.07
N ASP A 37 0.76 23.05 -2.85
CA ASP A 37 0.62 24.46 -2.53
C ASP A 37 1.73 25.29 -3.20
N GLY A 38 1.33 26.38 -3.84
CA GLY A 38 2.25 27.34 -4.44
C GLY A 38 1.58 28.20 -5.51
N PRO A 39 2.23 29.29 -5.94
CA PRO A 39 1.65 30.21 -6.92
C PRO A 39 1.53 29.56 -8.30
N ALA A 40 0.50 29.96 -9.05
CA ALA A 40 0.24 29.46 -10.40
C ALA A 40 1.46 29.59 -11.32
N GLY A 41 1.74 28.54 -12.10
CA GLY A 41 2.89 28.44 -13.01
C GLY A 41 4.19 27.99 -12.35
N SER A 42 4.21 27.81 -11.02
CA SER A 42 5.40 27.30 -10.32
C SER A 42 5.69 25.85 -10.68
N ALA A 43 6.96 25.47 -10.68
CA ALA A 43 7.36 24.07 -10.85
C ALA A 43 7.03 23.24 -9.60
N PRO A 44 6.76 21.92 -9.75
CA PRO A 44 6.79 20.95 -8.67
C PRO A 44 8.03 21.08 -7.78
N ASN A 45 7.87 20.79 -6.48
CA ASN A 45 8.95 20.92 -5.51
C ASN A 45 10.11 19.95 -5.82
N GLY A 46 11.27 20.48 -6.22
CA GLY A 46 12.44 19.70 -6.61
C GLY A 46 13.12 18.91 -5.47
N SER A 47 12.80 19.20 -4.21
CA SER A 47 13.23 18.37 -3.07
C SER A 47 12.39 17.09 -2.92
N LYS A 48 11.23 17.04 -3.58
CA LYS A 48 10.30 15.90 -3.58
C LYS A 48 10.29 15.15 -4.91
N TRP A 49 10.34 15.89 -6.01
CA TRP A 49 10.16 15.36 -7.36
C TRP A 49 11.39 15.60 -8.25
N LYS A 50 11.75 14.56 -9.01
CA LYS A 50 12.61 14.63 -10.20
C LYS A 50 11.74 14.55 -11.46
N TYR A 51 12.36 14.80 -12.60
CA TYR A 51 11.76 14.60 -13.92
C TYR A 51 12.50 13.50 -14.67
N ASP A 52 11.74 12.60 -15.26
CA ASP A 52 12.22 11.72 -16.33
C ASP A 52 11.97 12.43 -17.66
N VAL A 53 13.04 12.61 -18.45
CA VAL A 53 13.02 13.44 -19.68
C VAL A 53 13.38 12.57 -20.88
N GLY A 54 12.59 12.67 -21.95
CA GLY A 54 12.87 11.96 -23.19
C GLY A 54 11.63 11.44 -23.92
N GLY A 55 11.85 10.96 -25.14
CA GLY A 55 10.82 10.42 -26.04
C GLY A 55 11.22 9.08 -26.66
N GLY A 56 11.94 8.25 -25.89
CA GLY A 56 12.43 6.94 -26.34
C GLY A 56 11.37 5.84 -26.41
N GLY A 57 10.10 6.17 -26.18
CA GLY A 57 8.97 5.23 -26.23
C GLY A 57 8.70 4.48 -24.93
N TRP A 58 9.58 4.60 -23.93
CA TRP A 58 9.37 4.16 -22.54
C TRP A 58 8.97 2.69 -22.37
N GLY A 59 9.40 1.82 -23.30
CA GLY A 59 9.05 0.39 -23.32
C GLY A 59 7.68 0.08 -23.92
N ASN A 60 6.81 1.08 -24.08
CA ASN A 60 5.41 0.91 -24.50
C ASN A 60 5.07 1.57 -25.84
N ASN A 61 6.08 1.99 -26.60
CA ASN A 61 5.92 2.71 -27.87
C ASN A 61 5.11 4.01 -27.73
N GLU A 62 5.31 4.70 -26.61
CA GLU A 62 4.70 5.99 -26.27
C GLU A 62 5.18 7.10 -27.22
N GLN A 63 4.32 8.10 -27.51
CA GLN A 63 4.58 9.14 -28.51
C GLN A 63 4.99 10.51 -27.95
N GLN A 64 4.85 10.75 -26.65
CA GLN A 64 5.26 12.00 -26.03
C GLN A 64 6.77 12.09 -25.80
N TYR A 65 7.27 13.32 -25.82
CA TYR A 65 8.51 13.69 -25.16
C TYR A 65 8.20 14.24 -23.77
N TYR A 66 8.66 13.57 -22.70
CA TYR A 66 8.57 14.13 -21.36
C TYR A 66 9.59 15.26 -21.19
N THR A 67 9.17 16.40 -20.63
CA THR A 67 9.99 17.60 -20.44
C THR A 67 10.09 17.98 -18.96
N THR A 68 10.96 18.94 -18.66
CA THR A 68 11.03 19.67 -17.38
C THR A 68 10.28 21.00 -17.39
N SER A 69 9.59 21.32 -18.48
CA SER A 69 8.97 22.63 -18.68
C SER A 69 7.73 22.79 -17.79
N THR A 70 7.56 23.98 -17.21
CA THR A 70 6.33 24.34 -16.49
C THR A 70 5.10 24.41 -17.39
N SER A 71 5.29 24.43 -18.72
CA SER A 71 4.21 24.24 -19.68
C SER A 71 3.61 22.82 -19.61
N ASN A 72 4.37 21.81 -19.18
CA ASN A 72 3.93 20.43 -19.06
C ASN A 72 3.69 19.98 -17.61
N ALA A 73 4.33 20.59 -16.61
CA ALA A 73 4.06 20.31 -15.20
C ALA A 73 4.19 21.58 -14.36
N SER A 74 3.08 22.08 -13.82
CA SER A 74 3.08 23.26 -12.96
C SER A 74 1.96 23.24 -11.92
N LEU A 75 2.14 24.05 -10.87
CA LEU A 75 1.10 24.32 -9.88
C LEU A 75 0.09 25.32 -10.46
N ASN A 76 -1.19 25.16 -10.14
CA ASN A 76 -2.25 26.04 -10.67
C ASN A 76 -2.60 27.23 -9.76
N GLY A 77 -1.97 27.37 -8.59
CA GLY A 77 -2.31 28.43 -7.62
C GLY A 77 -3.47 28.10 -6.69
N ALA A 78 -4.10 26.94 -6.84
CA ALA A 78 -5.24 26.47 -6.06
C ALA A 78 -4.92 25.19 -5.25
N GLY A 79 -3.64 24.96 -4.94
CA GLY A 79 -3.18 23.78 -4.20
C GLY A 79 -3.18 22.50 -5.04
N GLN A 80 -2.86 22.60 -6.34
CA GLN A 80 -2.90 21.44 -7.24
C GLN A 80 -1.75 21.46 -8.24
N LEU A 81 -1.23 20.28 -8.51
CA LEU A 81 -0.35 20.01 -9.65
C LEU A 81 -1.19 19.75 -10.90
N VAL A 82 -0.76 20.30 -12.03
CA VAL A 82 -1.34 20.02 -13.35
C VAL A 82 -0.24 19.50 -14.27
N ILE A 83 -0.34 18.23 -14.65
CA ILE A 83 0.46 17.63 -15.73
C ILE A 83 -0.33 17.79 -17.03
N THR A 84 0.26 18.45 -18.02
CA THR A 84 -0.39 18.79 -19.29
C THR A 84 0.30 18.11 -20.46
N ALA A 85 -0.44 17.23 -21.14
CA ALA A 85 -0.07 16.70 -22.44
C ALA A 85 -0.49 17.67 -23.55
N ARG A 86 0.41 17.96 -24.47
CA ARG A 86 0.22 18.95 -25.54
C ARG A 86 0.62 18.36 -26.88
N ARG A 87 -0.01 18.83 -27.95
CA ARG A 87 0.39 18.54 -29.34
C ARG A 87 1.22 19.70 -29.89
N GLU A 88 2.46 19.76 -29.46
CA GLU A 88 3.42 20.80 -29.84
C GLU A 88 4.85 20.27 -29.68
N ASN A 89 5.81 20.93 -30.31
CA ASN A 89 7.23 20.61 -30.19
C ASN A 89 8.08 21.90 -30.23
N PRO A 90 8.05 22.73 -29.17
CA PRO A 90 8.64 24.07 -29.19
C PRO A 90 10.18 24.05 -29.26
N ALA A 91 10.83 22.95 -28.88
CA ALA A 91 12.28 22.83 -28.89
C ALA A 91 12.82 21.81 -29.92
N ASN A 92 12.00 21.44 -30.92
CA ASN A 92 12.36 20.50 -31.98
C ASN A 92 12.93 19.15 -31.46
N TYR A 93 12.34 18.64 -30.37
CA TYR A 93 12.67 17.36 -29.76
C TYR A 93 12.56 16.21 -30.75
N GLN A 94 13.42 15.21 -30.56
CA GLN A 94 13.43 13.96 -31.31
C GLN A 94 12.91 12.82 -30.43
N CYS A 95 12.00 12.04 -31.00
CA CYS A 95 11.38 10.86 -30.42
C CYS A 95 11.85 9.64 -31.21
N HIS A 96 11.56 8.45 -30.71
CA HIS A 96 11.95 7.20 -31.38
C HIS A 96 11.40 7.06 -32.82
N TYR A 97 10.34 7.80 -33.16
CA TYR A 97 9.71 7.84 -34.49
C TYR A 97 10.09 9.07 -35.35
N GLY A 98 11.09 9.87 -34.93
CA GLY A 98 11.51 11.10 -35.61
C GLY A 98 11.10 12.37 -34.85
N THR A 99 10.71 13.44 -35.56
CA THR A 99 10.28 14.70 -34.91
C THR A 99 9.10 14.44 -33.98
N CYS A 100 9.28 14.74 -32.69
CA CYS A 100 8.20 14.57 -31.70
C CYS A 100 6.98 15.43 -32.08
N GLN A 101 5.80 14.90 -31.85
CA GLN A 101 4.52 15.61 -32.05
C GLN A 101 3.87 16.04 -30.74
N TYR A 102 4.26 15.42 -29.62
CA TYR A 102 3.62 15.62 -28.33
C TYR A 102 4.65 15.86 -27.23
N THR A 103 4.27 16.68 -26.25
CA THR A 103 5.03 16.87 -25.01
C THR A 103 4.15 16.56 -23.81
N SER A 104 4.77 16.12 -22.71
CA SER A 104 4.10 15.88 -21.42
C SER A 104 5.13 15.96 -20.29
N ALA A 105 4.78 15.52 -19.07
CA ALA A 105 5.72 15.34 -17.97
C ALA A 105 5.56 13.99 -17.28
N ARG A 106 6.68 13.49 -16.73
CA ARG A 106 6.80 12.32 -15.86
C ARG A 106 7.62 12.71 -14.64
N LEU A 107 6.95 12.76 -13.50
CA LEU A 107 7.54 13.09 -12.21
C LEU A 107 7.81 11.81 -11.44
N LEU A 108 8.91 11.75 -10.70
CA LEU A 108 9.25 10.61 -9.86
C LEU A 108 9.94 11.03 -8.57
N THR A 109 9.76 10.23 -7.51
CA THR A 109 10.40 10.46 -6.20
C THR A 109 11.72 9.69 -6.03
N ALA A 110 12.25 9.06 -7.07
CA ALA A 110 13.54 8.36 -7.00
C ALA A 110 14.65 9.29 -6.44
N ASP A 111 15.49 8.76 -5.56
CA ASP A 111 16.51 9.53 -4.81
C ASP A 111 15.97 10.72 -3.98
N ARG A 112 14.66 10.80 -3.73
CA ARG A 112 14.01 11.83 -2.90
C ARG A 112 13.17 11.21 -1.80
N PHE A 113 12.36 10.22 -2.15
CA PHE A 113 11.54 9.45 -1.24
C PHE A 113 11.32 8.03 -1.79
N THR A 114 11.60 7.04 -0.95
CA THR A 114 11.24 5.65 -1.15
C THR A 114 10.65 5.11 0.15
N GLN A 115 9.71 4.18 0.04
CA GLN A 115 9.14 3.50 1.20
C GLN A 115 8.71 2.09 0.81
N ALA A 116 8.88 1.15 1.73
CA ALA A 116 8.23 -0.15 1.67
C ALA A 116 6.99 -0.12 2.56
N TYR A 117 5.88 -0.69 2.06
CA TYR A 117 4.61 -0.82 2.76
C TYR A 117 3.94 0.52 3.12
N GLY A 118 2.68 0.45 3.54
CA GLY A 118 1.85 1.57 3.93
C GLY A 118 0.73 1.84 2.96
N ARG A 119 0.10 3.01 3.08
CA ARG A 119 -0.91 3.47 2.12
C ARG A 119 -0.32 4.55 1.24
N PHE A 120 -0.38 4.33 -0.06
CA PHE A 120 0.01 5.30 -1.08
C PHE A 120 -1.27 5.76 -1.75
N GLU A 121 -1.57 7.05 -1.64
CA GLU A 121 -2.83 7.63 -2.10
C GLU A 121 -2.59 8.92 -2.87
N SER A 122 -3.38 9.14 -3.90
CA SER A 122 -3.44 10.39 -4.63
C SER A 122 -4.88 10.74 -5.00
N ARG A 123 -5.26 12.00 -4.82
CA ARG A 123 -6.56 12.52 -5.25
C ARG A 123 -6.40 13.25 -6.57
N MET A 124 -7.02 12.73 -7.63
CA MET A 124 -6.78 13.18 -9.00
C MET A 124 -8.07 13.29 -9.80
N LYS A 125 -8.10 14.24 -10.73
CA LYS A 125 -9.06 14.30 -11.83
C LYS A 125 -8.33 13.94 -13.12
N LEU A 126 -8.77 12.87 -13.76
CA LEU A 126 -8.09 12.30 -14.92
C LEU A 126 -8.42 13.07 -16.21
N PRO A 127 -7.58 13.00 -17.25
CA PRO A 127 -7.95 13.40 -18.61
C PRO A 127 -8.81 12.34 -19.30
N ARG A 128 -9.26 12.61 -20.53
CA ARG A 128 -9.95 11.63 -21.39
C ARG A 128 -9.55 11.78 -22.86
N GLY A 129 -9.94 10.82 -23.67
CA GLY A 129 -9.73 10.84 -25.11
C GLY A 129 -8.81 9.71 -25.58
N GLN A 130 -9.07 9.24 -26.79
CA GLN A 130 -8.31 8.15 -27.40
C GLN A 130 -6.80 8.44 -27.35
N GLY A 131 -6.01 7.45 -26.94
CA GLY A 131 -4.55 7.53 -26.85
C GLY A 131 -3.99 8.30 -25.66
N ILE A 132 -4.82 8.75 -24.71
CA ILE A 132 -4.35 9.42 -23.49
C ILE A 132 -4.20 8.39 -22.37
N TRP A 133 -3.09 8.44 -21.62
CA TRP A 133 -2.79 7.43 -20.59
C TRP A 133 -2.18 8.08 -19.33
N PRO A 134 -3.00 8.55 -18.38
CA PRO A 134 -2.53 8.96 -17.06
C PRO A 134 -2.15 7.73 -16.20
N ALA A 135 -1.10 7.87 -15.38
CA ALA A 135 -0.71 6.85 -14.43
C ALA A 135 -0.21 7.44 -13.10
N PHE A 136 -0.58 6.78 -12.00
CA PHE A 136 0.01 6.90 -10.67
C PHE A 136 0.46 5.51 -10.22
N TRP A 137 1.76 5.34 -10.07
CA TRP A 137 2.37 4.01 -9.99
C TRP A 137 3.70 4.08 -9.25
N MET A 138 4.31 2.93 -9.03
CA MET A 138 5.53 2.79 -8.26
C MET A 138 6.48 1.78 -8.89
N LEU A 139 7.78 2.02 -8.74
CA LEU A 139 8.84 1.09 -9.16
C LEU A 139 9.78 0.77 -8.00
N GLY A 140 10.32 -0.44 -7.98
CA GLY A 140 11.35 -0.85 -7.03
C GLY A 140 12.54 0.11 -7.03
N ALA A 141 12.93 0.59 -5.85
CA ALA A 141 14.04 1.52 -5.70
C ALA A 141 15.40 0.94 -6.12
N ASP A 142 15.48 -0.37 -6.24
CA ASP A 142 16.65 -1.14 -6.66
C ASP A 142 16.74 -1.32 -8.19
N ILE A 143 15.86 -0.73 -8.99
CA ILE A 143 15.78 -0.89 -10.45
C ILE A 143 17.11 -0.70 -11.19
N GLY A 144 18.02 0.15 -10.68
CA GLY A 144 19.35 0.35 -11.26
C GLY A 144 20.29 -0.85 -11.15
N SER A 145 20.13 -1.67 -10.10
CA SER A 145 20.89 -2.92 -9.88
C SER A 145 20.09 -4.18 -10.15
N ASN A 146 18.76 -4.09 -10.13
CA ASN A 146 17.81 -5.18 -10.31
C ASN A 146 16.79 -4.78 -11.38
N PRO A 147 17.12 -4.96 -12.67
CA PRO A 147 16.35 -4.37 -13.76
C PRO A 147 14.94 -4.95 -13.85
N TRP A 148 14.02 -4.14 -14.38
CA TRP A 148 12.64 -4.55 -14.65
C TRP A 148 12.59 -5.85 -15.47
N PRO A 149 11.68 -6.79 -15.16
CA PRO A 149 10.61 -6.71 -14.16
C PRO A 149 11.02 -7.15 -12.75
N ASN A 150 12.30 -7.48 -12.50
CA ASN A 150 12.73 -8.06 -11.22
C ASN A 150 12.67 -7.09 -10.04
N SER A 151 12.76 -5.78 -10.30
CA SER A 151 12.58 -4.72 -9.30
C SER A 151 11.14 -4.57 -8.83
N GLY A 152 10.18 -5.10 -9.59
CA GLY A 152 8.76 -4.95 -9.32
C GLY A 152 8.18 -3.59 -9.72
N GLU A 153 6.90 -3.60 -10.04
CA GLU A 153 6.08 -2.44 -10.39
C GLU A 153 4.70 -2.59 -9.76
N ILE A 154 4.18 -1.51 -9.16
CA ILE A 154 2.84 -1.45 -8.59
C ILE A 154 2.11 -0.27 -9.22
N ASP A 155 1.15 -0.58 -10.08
CA ASP A 155 0.28 0.40 -10.71
C ASP A 155 -0.92 0.65 -9.80
N ILE A 156 -0.92 1.80 -9.13
CA ILE A 156 -1.99 2.18 -8.19
C ILE A 156 -3.24 2.59 -8.98
N MET A 157 -3.02 3.35 -10.06
CA MET A 157 -4.05 3.75 -11.00
C MET A 157 -3.43 3.96 -12.37
N GLU A 158 -3.98 3.25 -13.35
CA GLU A 158 -3.85 3.57 -14.76
C GLU A 158 -5.24 3.77 -15.38
N ASN A 159 -5.35 4.67 -16.35
CA ASN A 159 -6.51 4.78 -17.21
C ASN A 159 -6.05 4.87 -18.66
N ILE A 160 -6.85 4.35 -19.58
CA ILE A 160 -6.70 4.65 -21.00
C ILE A 160 -7.92 5.44 -21.46
N GLY A 161 -7.70 6.59 -22.11
CA GLY A 161 -8.73 7.61 -22.27
C GLY A 161 -9.91 7.23 -23.18
N ARG A 162 -9.87 6.06 -23.84
CA ARG A 162 -11.01 5.43 -24.54
C ARG A 162 -11.99 4.74 -23.58
N GLU A 163 -11.57 4.44 -22.36
CA GLU A 163 -12.33 3.84 -21.27
C GLU A 163 -12.45 4.85 -20.12
N PRO A 164 -13.12 6.00 -20.32
CA PRO A 164 -13.00 7.13 -19.41
C PRO A 164 -13.58 6.87 -18.01
N ASN A 165 -14.38 5.81 -17.84
CA ASN A 165 -15.02 5.42 -16.60
C ASN A 165 -14.39 4.18 -15.95
N GLN A 166 -13.24 3.70 -16.44
CA GLN A 166 -12.53 2.54 -15.91
C GLN A 166 -11.09 2.88 -15.55
N VAL A 167 -10.59 2.38 -14.43
CA VAL A 167 -9.17 2.38 -14.07
C VAL A 167 -8.68 0.97 -13.88
N HIS A 168 -7.36 0.79 -13.94
CA HIS A 168 -6.68 -0.48 -13.77
C HIS A 168 -5.66 -0.35 -12.65
N GLY A 169 -5.57 -1.37 -11.81
CA GLY A 169 -4.45 -1.54 -10.89
C GLY A 169 -3.78 -2.87 -11.16
N THR A 170 -2.45 -2.87 -11.19
CA THR A 170 -1.67 -3.99 -11.71
C THR A 170 -0.40 -4.15 -10.90
N ILE A 171 0.10 -5.38 -10.81
CA ILE A 171 1.46 -5.65 -10.37
C ILE A 171 2.24 -6.30 -11.50
N HIS A 172 3.49 -5.89 -11.66
CA HIS A 172 4.44 -6.54 -12.53
C HIS A 172 5.65 -7.06 -11.76
N GLY A 173 6.07 -8.27 -12.11
CA GLY A 173 7.24 -8.94 -11.54
C GLY A 173 7.77 -10.05 -12.45
N PRO A 174 8.83 -10.76 -12.03
CA PRO A 174 9.43 -11.82 -12.85
C PRO A 174 8.45 -12.98 -13.04
N GLY A 175 8.05 -13.21 -14.28
CA GLY A 175 7.05 -14.23 -14.66
C GLY A 175 5.64 -13.67 -14.91
N TYR A 176 5.36 -12.45 -14.44
CA TYR A 176 4.04 -11.81 -14.51
C TYR A 176 4.18 -10.31 -14.84
N SER A 177 4.62 -9.97 -16.05
CA SER A 177 4.91 -8.58 -16.44
C SER A 177 4.47 -8.25 -17.86
N GLY A 178 4.47 -6.96 -18.21
CA GLY A 178 3.97 -6.49 -19.51
C GLY A 178 2.48 -6.82 -19.66
N ALA A 179 2.09 -7.44 -20.78
CA ALA A 179 0.70 -7.85 -21.00
C ALA A 179 0.20 -8.91 -20.00
N GLU A 180 1.10 -9.65 -19.36
CA GLU A 180 0.79 -10.68 -18.35
C GLU A 180 0.88 -10.14 -16.92
N GLY A 181 0.84 -8.81 -16.73
CA GLY A 181 0.69 -8.21 -15.42
C GLY A 181 -0.57 -8.70 -14.71
N ILE A 182 -0.49 -8.89 -13.39
CA ILE A 182 -1.61 -9.39 -12.60
C ILE A 182 -2.35 -8.20 -12.03
N GLY A 183 -3.58 -7.98 -12.48
CA GLY A 183 -4.36 -6.80 -12.12
C GLY A 183 -5.85 -6.99 -12.29
N ALA A 184 -6.59 -5.91 -12.06
CA ALA A 184 -8.03 -5.86 -12.30
C ALA A 184 -8.45 -4.44 -12.70
N GLY A 185 -9.49 -4.37 -13.54
CA GLY A 185 -10.18 -3.12 -13.84
C GLY A 185 -11.25 -2.79 -12.81
N TYR A 186 -11.48 -1.50 -12.55
CA TYR A 186 -12.57 -0.98 -11.74
C TYR A 186 -13.32 0.10 -12.50
N SER A 187 -14.64 -0.05 -12.63
CA SER A 187 -15.49 0.89 -13.36
C SER A 187 -16.48 1.59 -12.45
N ILE A 188 -16.74 2.86 -12.75
CA ILE A 188 -17.79 3.66 -12.10
C ILE A 188 -18.83 4.10 -13.13
N GLY A 189 -19.95 4.66 -12.65
CA GLY A 189 -21.07 5.08 -13.49
C GLY A 189 -20.85 6.36 -14.31
N ALA A 190 -19.69 7.00 -14.18
CA ALA A 190 -19.35 8.25 -14.86
C ALA A 190 -17.85 8.30 -15.20
N PRO A 191 -17.42 9.09 -16.20
CA PRO A 191 -16.02 9.35 -16.44
C PRO A 191 -15.23 9.84 -15.22
N PHE A 192 -14.06 9.25 -14.94
CA PHE A 192 -13.08 9.73 -13.95
C PHE A 192 -12.53 11.13 -14.26
N ALA A 193 -12.80 11.63 -15.45
CA ALA A 193 -12.45 12.97 -15.89
C ALA A 193 -13.51 14.03 -15.54
N ASP A 194 -14.68 13.65 -15.01
CA ASP A 194 -15.75 14.59 -14.61
C ASP A 194 -15.52 15.15 -13.19
N ALA A 195 -14.87 14.39 -12.31
CA ALA A 195 -14.65 14.76 -10.91
C ALA A 195 -13.28 14.30 -10.40
N PHE A 196 -12.88 14.81 -9.24
CA PHE A 196 -11.73 14.26 -8.52
C PHE A 196 -12.15 12.97 -7.81
N HIS A 197 -11.28 11.97 -7.92
CA HIS A 197 -11.39 10.69 -7.24
C HIS A 197 -10.11 10.40 -6.47
N THR A 198 -10.22 9.62 -5.42
CA THR A 198 -9.08 9.19 -4.60
C THR A 198 -8.68 7.78 -5.00
N PHE A 199 -7.45 7.61 -5.45
CA PHE A 199 -6.87 6.33 -5.84
C PHE A 199 -5.80 5.93 -4.85
N ALA A 200 -5.87 4.70 -4.35
CA ALA A 200 -4.91 4.25 -3.35
C ALA A 200 -4.58 2.77 -3.47
N VAL A 201 -3.38 2.43 -3.01
CA VAL A 201 -3.01 1.06 -2.64
C VAL A 201 -2.63 1.03 -1.17
N GLU A 202 -3.15 0.05 -0.45
CA GLU A 202 -2.62 -0.38 0.83
C GLU A 202 -1.71 -1.56 0.60
N TRP A 203 -0.46 -1.39 0.97
CA TRP A 203 0.60 -2.34 0.78
C TRP A 203 1.10 -2.79 2.14
N GLU A 204 0.93 -4.07 2.40
CA GLU A 204 1.51 -4.73 3.57
C GLU A 204 2.41 -5.86 3.10
N PRO A 205 3.19 -6.47 3.99
CA PRO A 205 3.90 -7.68 3.65
C PRO A 205 2.95 -8.75 3.10
N ASN A 206 3.26 -9.25 1.89
CA ASN A 206 2.51 -10.29 1.18
C ASN A 206 1.06 -9.94 0.81
N VAL A 207 0.66 -8.66 0.88
CA VAL A 207 -0.66 -8.25 0.40
C VAL A 207 -0.68 -6.82 -0.11
N LEU A 208 -1.30 -6.62 -1.28
CA LEU A 208 -1.63 -5.32 -1.84
C LEU A 208 -3.14 -5.24 -2.02
N ARG A 209 -3.75 -4.11 -1.66
CA ARG A 209 -5.19 -3.85 -1.77
C ARG A 209 -5.43 -2.51 -2.45
N TRP A 210 -6.20 -2.49 -3.53
CA TRP A 210 -6.45 -1.27 -4.29
C TRP A 210 -7.83 -0.72 -4.01
N TYR A 211 -7.89 0.61 -3.94
CA TYR A 211 -9.08 1.36 -3.60
C TYR A 211 -9.32 2.51 -4.58
N VAL A 212 -10.60 2.75 -4.89
CA VAL A 212 -11.09 3.96 -5.54
C VAL A 212 -12.18 4.56 -4.65
N ASP A 213 -11.97 5.79 -4.20
CA ASP A 213 -12.85 6.50 -3.25
C ASP A 213 -13.15 5.68 -1.98
N GLY A 214 -12.13 4.96 -1.48
CA GLY A 214 -12.26 4.08 -0.32
C GLY A 214 -12.90 2.72 -0.60
N ASN A 215 -13.37 2.46 -1.84
CA ASN A 215 -13.93 1.16 -2.22
C ASN A 215 -12.82 0.20 -2.63
N LEU A 216 -12.63 -0.87 -1.84
CA LEU A 216 -11.74 -1.98 -2.18
C LEU A 216 -12.26 -2.69 -3.44
N TYR A 217 -11.44 -2.81 -4.48
CA TYR A 217 -11.84 -3.50 -5.70
C TYR A 217 -10.94 -4.69 -6.09
N GLN A 218 -9.73 -4.77 -5.55
CA GLN A 218 -8.89 -5.95 -5.70
C GLN A 218 -7.89 -6.12 -4.56
N THR A 219 -7.49 -7.37 -4.35
CA THR A 219 -6.44 -7.78 -3.42
C THR A 219 -5.49 -8.73 -4.15
N ARG A 220 -4.18 -8.54 -3.99
CA ARG A 220 -3.13 -9.41 -4.55
C ARG A 220 -2.19 -9.88 -3.46
N THR A 221 -1.79 -11.15 -3.55
CA THR A 221 -0.95 -11.87 -2.59
C THR A 221 0.02 -12.79 -3.34
N PRO A 222 1.05 -13.34 -2.67
CA PRO A 222 1.93 -14.34 -3.28
C PRO A 222 1.19 -15.56 -3.85
N ALA A 223 0.01 -15.90 -3.33
CA ALA A 223 -0.78 -17.03 -3.83
C ALA A 223 -1.33 -16.79 -5.26
N ASP A 224 -1.44 -15.54 -5.70
CA ASP A 224 -1.89 -15.18 -7.04
C ASP A 224 -0.82 -15.40 -8.12
N LEU A 225 0.44 -15.63 -7.73
CA LEU A 225 1.59 -15.64 -8.64
C LEU A 225 1.87 -17.00 -9.30
N GLY A 226 1.09 -18.03 -9.01
CA GLY A 226 1.28 -19.35 -9.63
C GLY A 226 2.64 -20.02 -9.33
N GLY A 227 3.33 -19.58 -8.27
CA GLY A 227 4.67 -20.05 -7.90
C GLY A 227 5.81 -19.11 -8.24
N ASP A 228 5.54 -18.02 -8.97
CA ASP A 228 6.52 -16.97 -9.24
C ASP A 228 6.88 -16.17 -7.98
N ARG A 229 8.02 -15.45 -8.04
CA ARG A 229 8.56 -14.71 -6.91
C ARG A 229 7.74 -13.45 -6.62
N TRP A 230 7.32 -13.29 -5.36
CA TRP A 230 6.84 -12.00 -4.84
C TRP A 230 8.01 -11.01 -4.71
N VAL A 231 7.92 -9.86 -5.38
CA VAL A 231 8.97 -8.82 -5.42
C VAL A 231 8.48 -7.48 -4.86
N PHE A 232 7.52 -7.50 -3.92
CA PHE A 232 6.97 -6.31 -3.28
C PHE A 232 7.30 -6.32 -1.78
N ASP A 233 8.57 -6.62 -1.47
CA ASP A 233 9.12 -6.77 -0.11
C ASP A 233 10.33 -5.85 0.16
N HIS A 234 10.57 -4.87 -0.71
CA HIS A 234 11.63 -3.84 -0.63
C HIS A 234 11.06 -2.45 -0.94
N PRO A 235 11.82 -1.34 -0.73
CA PRO A 235 11.31 0.02 -0.95
C PRO A 235 11.02 0.35 -2.42
N PHE A 236 9.94 1.10 -2.66
CA PHE A 236 9.56 1.61 -3.98
C PHE A 236 9.57 3.14 -3.97
N PHE A 237 9.77 3.76 -5.14
CA PHE A 237 9.51 5.20 -5.36
C PHE A 237 8.25 5.38 -6.19
N MET A 238 7.61 6.56 -6.08
CA MET A 238 6.38 6.89 -6.80
C MET A 238 6.66 7.60 -8.12
N LEU A 239 5.75 7.43 -9.07
CA LEU A 239 5.72 8.13 -10.34
C LEU A 239 4.31 8.69 -10.63
N LEU A 240 4.28 9.87 -11.23
CA LEU A 240 3.09 10.48 -11.82
C LEU A 240 3.41 10.90 -13.26
N ASN A 241 2.63 10.44 -14.22
CA ASN A 241 2.80 10.86 -15.61
C ASN A 241 1.49 10.89 -16.39
N LEU A 242 1.56 11.54 -17.54
CA LEU A 242 0.52 11.54 -18.54
C LEU A 242 1.12 11.15 -19.90
N ALA A 243 1.08 9.87 -20.23
CA ALA A 243 1.53 9.37 -21.52
C ALA A 243 0.55 9.74 -22.64
N VAL A 244 1.06 9.78 -23.87
CA VAL A 244 0.31 10.00 -25.11
C VAL A 244 0.73 8.92 -26.09
N GLY A 245 -0.22 8.07 -26.49
CA GLY A 245 0.05 6.93 -27.33
C GLY A 245 0.69 5.77 -26.57
N GLY A 246 0.63 4.58 -27.18
CA GLY A 246 1.28 3.38 -26.67
C GLY A 246 0.56 2.14 -27.17
N TYR A 247 1.17 0.96 -27.00
CA TYR A 247 0.58 -0.29 -27.44
C TYR A 247 -0.81 -0.53 -26.81
N TRP A 248 -0.96 -0.24 -25.52
CA TRP A 248 -2.19 -0.47 -24.78
C TRP A 248 -3.27 0.61 -24.96
N PRO A 249 -3.01 1.93 -24.78
CA PRO A 249 -4.03 2.97 -24.99
C PRO A 249 -4.39 3.16 -26.48
N GLY A 250 -3.60 2.60 -27.39
CA GLY A 250 -3.61 2.99 -28.80
C GLY A 250 -3.08 4.41 -28.96
N TYR A 251 -3.26 5.01 -30.13
CA TYR A 251 -2.72 6.34 -30.45
C TYR A 251 -3.82 7.40 -30.51
N PRO A 252 -3.50 8.69 -30.29
CA PRO A 252 -4.43 9.77 -30.53
C PRO A 252 -5.00 9.74 -31.96
N ASP A 253 -6.28 10.07 -32.10
CA ASP A 253 -6.96 10.19 -33.39
C ASP A 253 -7.75 11.51 -33.50
N GLY A 254 -8.63 11.62 -34.49
CA GLY A 254 -9.44 12.83 -34.71
C GLY A 254 -10.40 13.18 -33.56
N THR A 255 -10.62 12.28 -32.60
CA THR A 255 -11.45 12.50 -31.41
C THR A 255 -10.66 13.05 -30.23
N THR A 256 -9.32 12.96 -30.26
CA THR A 256 -8.46 13.40 -29.16
C THR A 256 -8.27 14.92 -29.19
N GLN A 257 -8.78 15.60 -28.16
CA GLN A 257 -8.62 17.04 -28.01
C GLN A 257 -7.39 17.36 -27.14
N PHE A 258 -6.47 18.18 -27.65
CA PHE A 258 -5.35 18.70 -26.88
C PHE A 258 -5.55 20.19 -26.54
N PRO A 259 -5.02 20.68 -25.41
CA PRO A 259 -4.27 19.94 -24.40
C PRO A 259 -5.16 19.01 -23.54
N GLN A 260 -4.55 18.00 -22.92
CA GLN A 260 -5.16 17.18 -21.87
C GLN A 260 -4.43 17.37 -20.55
N THR A 261 -5.15 17.34 -19.45
CA THR A 261 -4.60 17.60 -18.12
C THR A 261 -4.93 16.49 -17.14
N LEU A 262 -3.90 15.97 -16.48
CA LEU A 262 -4.03 15.25 -15.21
C LEU A 262 -3.88 16.27 -14.08
N THR A 263 -4.94 16.48 -13.31
CA THR A 263 -4.92 17.39 -12.17
C THR A 263 -4.84 16.60 -10.87
N VAL A 264 -3.84 16.89 -10.05
CA VAL A 264 -3.52 16.19 -8.80
C VAL A 264 -3.67 17.17 -7.64
N ASP A 265 -4.55 16.85 -6.71
CA ASP A 265 -4.84 17.64 -5.53
C ASP A 265 -3.80 17.40 -4.44
N TYR A 266 -3.50 16.13 -4.17
CA TYR A 266 -2.42 15.75 -3.26
C TYR A 266 -1.89 14.37 -3.62
N VAL A 267 -0.66 14.10 -3.18
CA VAL A 267 -0.14 12.73 -2.97
C VAL A 267 0.20 12.59 -1.50
N ARG A 268 -0.28 11.53 -0.86
CA ARG A 268 -0.02 11.23 0.54
C ARG A 268 0.43 9.79 0.70
N VAL A 269 1.45 9.61 1.51
CA VAL A 269 1.96 8.31 1.91
C VAL A 269 1.89 8.19 3.41
N TYR A 270 1.30 7.10 3.86
CA TYR A 270 1.16 6.75 5.25
C TYR A 270 2.03 5.52 5.51
N GLY A 271 2.61 5.45 6.69
CA GLY A 271 3.37 4.27 7.10
C GLY A 271 2.47 3.03 7.17
N TYR A 272 3.07 1.86 7.14
CA TYR A 272 2.39 0.66 7.59
C TYR A 272 2.43 0.59 9.12
N SER A 273 1.29 0.33 9.74
CA SER A 273 1.23 -0.09 11.13
C SER A 273 0.82 -1.56 11.12
N SER A 274 1.50 -2.45 11.81
CA SER A 274 1.09 -3.87 11.90
C SER A 274 -0.13 -4.08 12.83
N GLY A 275 -1.06 -3.12 12.87
CA GLY A 275 -2.17 -3.06 13.82
C GLY A 275 -1.76 -2.48 15.17
N GLY A 276 -0.95 -1.42 15.18
CA GLY A 276 -0.54 -0.72 16.39
C GLY A 276 0.01 0.67 16.10
N GLY A 277 -0.86 1.64 15.81
CA GLY A 277 -0.51 3.05 16.02
C GLY A 277 0.01 3.19 17.44
N GLY A 278 1.11 3.93 17.65
CA GLY A 278 1.89 4.06 18.88
C GLY A 278 1.11 3.96 20.18
N GLY A 279 0.77 2.73 20.55
CA GLY A 279 -0.21 2.38 21.55
C GLY A 279 0.47 1.56 22.61
N THR A 280 0.14 1.86 23.85
CA THR A 280 0.52 1.13 25.06
C THR A 280 0.61 -0.37 24.79
N ALA A 281 1.72 -0.98 25.23
CA ALA A 281 1.93 -2.42 25.21
C ALA A 281 0.68 -3.13 25.77
N GLY A 282 0.29 -4.24 25.11
CA GLY A 282 -0.97 -4.93 25.39
C GLY A 282 -0.85 -6.45 25.18
N PRO A 283 -1.80 -7.24 25.70
CA PRO A 283 -1.82 -8.68 25.51
C PRO A 283 -2.04 -9.08 24.04
N ILE A 284 -1.49 -10.23 23.67
CA ILE A 284 -1.86 -10.96 22.45
C ILE A 284 -2.58 -12.23 22.89
N ILE A 285 -3.90 -12.29 22.69
CA ILE A 285 -4.78 -13.31 23.25
C ILE A 285 -5.12 -14.35 22.17
N GLY A 286 -4.83 -15.62 22.43
CA GLY A 286 -5.18 -16.73 21.53
C GLY A 286 -6.68 -17.00 21.54
N GLN A 287 -7.31 -17.04 20.37
CA GLN A 287 -8.75 -17.26 20.25
C GLN A 287 -9.15 -18.69 20.67
N GLY A 288 -8.28 -19.68 20.48
CA GLY A 288 -8.54 -21.06 20.89
C GLY A 288 -8.48 -21.33 22.40
N SER A 289 -7.76 -20.49 23.17
CA SER A 289 -7.52 -20.73 24.61
C SER A 289 -7.93 -19.58 25.54
N ASN A 290 -8.16 -18.38 24.99
CA ASN A 290 -8.26 -17.11 25.72
C ASN A 290 -7.05 -16.80 26.63
N ARG A 291 -5.89 -17.40 26.32
CA ARG A 291 -4.63 -17.16 27.02
C ARG A 291 -3.74 -16.21 26.23
N CYS A 292 -2.84 -15.54 26.94
CA CYS A 292 -1.94 -14.54 26.40
C CYS A 292 -0.61 -15.18 25.95
N ILE A 293 -0.01 -14.66 24.86
CA ILE A 293 1.39 -14.92 24.55
C ILE A 293 2.26 -14.38 25.69
N ASP A 294 3.10 -15.23 26.25
CA ASP A 294 3.79 -15.04 27.50
C ASP A 294 5.29 -15.34 27.36
N VAL A 295 6.13 -14.46 27.93
CA VAL A 295 7.55 -14.74 28.18
C VAL A 295 7.65 -15.58 29.45
N PRO A 296 8.06 -16.87 29.37
CA PRO A 296 8.06 -17.74 30.53
C PRO A 296 8.87 -17.16 31.69
N SER A 297 8.23 -17.09 32.86
CA SER A 297 8.82 -16.58 34.10
C SER A 297 9.35 -15.14 34.01
N SER A 298 8.85 -14.33 33.07
CA SER A 298 9.38 -12.99 32.76
C SER A 298 10.89 -12.98 32.45
N ASN A 299 11.45 -14.11 32.02
CA ASN A 299 12.88 -14.27 31.83
C ASN A 299 13.33 -13.74 30.46
N ALA A 300 13.83 -12.51 30.42
CA ALA A 300 14.19 -11.81 29.18
C ALA A 300 15.57 -12.20 28.61
N VAL A 301 15.86 -13.50 28.52
CA VAL A 301 17.08 -14.04 27.91
C VAL A 301 16.85 -14.45 26.47
N ASP A 302 17.90 -14.32 25.65
CA ASP A 302 17.87 -14.75 24.25
C ASP A 302 17.67 -16.27 24.17
N GLY A 303 16.76 -16.69 23.31
CA GLY A 303 16.39 -18.10 23.14
C GLY A 303 15.25 -18.57 24.05
N ASN A 304 14.72 -17.71 24.92
CA ASN A 304 13.59 -18.11 25.77
C ASN A 304 12.34 -18.34 24.90
N ARG A 305 11.92 -19.61 24.80
CA ARG A 305 10.81 -20.05 23.97
C ARG A 305 9.47 -19.55 24.53
N LEU A 306 8.74 -18.80 23.72
CA LEU A 306 7.44 -18.24 24.12
C LEU A 306 6.39 -19.33 24.32
N GLN A 307 5.40 -19.01 25.14
CA GLN A 307 4.29 -19.90 25.49
C GLN A 307 2.98 -19.14 25.53
N ILE A 308 1.87 -19.86 25.75
CA ILE A 308 0.63 -19.25 26.23
C ILE A 308 0.49 -19.41 27.75
N TRP A 309 -0.05 -18.39 28.39
CA TRP A 309 -0.36 -18.38 29.82
C TRP A 309 -1.63 -17.59 30.11
N ASP A 310 -2.31 -17.88 31.22
CA ASP A 310 -3.45 -17.08 31.68
C ASP A 310 -3.07 -15.60 31.73
N CYS A 311 -3.94 -14.76 31.19
CA CYS A 311 -3.68 -13.33 31.11
C CYS A 311 -3.62 -12.73 32.52
N ASN A 312 -2.44 -12.24 32.90
CA ASN A 312 -2.12 -11.76 34.25
C ASN A 312 -1.65 -10.29 34.27
N GLY A 313 -1.55 -9.65 33.10
CA GLY A 313 -1.22 -8.23 32.97
C GLY A 313 0.24 -7.86 33.23
N THR A 314 1.10 -8.84 33.56
CA THR A 314 2.54 -8.60 33.79
C THR A 314 3.24 -8.17 32.51
N GLY A 315 4.40 -7.52 32.63
CA GLY A 315 5.21 -7.09 31.48
C GLY A 315 5.63 -8.24 30.54
N ALA A 316 5.59 -9.49 31.00
CA ALA A 316 5.83 -10.69 30.18
C ALA A 316 4.74 -10.95 29.12
N GLN A 317 3.59 -10.29 29.24
CA GLN A 317 2.45 -10.41 28.34
C GLN A 317 2.10 -9.08 27.65
N GLN A 318 2.89 -8.03 27.90
CA GLN A 318 2.67 -6.71 27.29
C GLN A 318 3.54 -6.58 26.04
N TRP A 319 2.90 -6.75 24.88
CA TRP A 319 3.55 -6.71 23.57
C TRP A 319 3.26 -5.41 22.83
N SER A 320 4.32 -4.79 22.32
CA SER A 320 4.27 -3.62 21.45
C SER A 320 4.54 -4.03 20.01
N PHE A 321 3.63 -3.69 19.11
CA PHE A 321 3.84 -3.78 17.66
C PHE A 321 4.48 -2.47 17.20
N ASN A 322 5.61 -2.55 16.53
CA ASN A 322 6.40 -1.39 16.14
C ASN A 322 6.36 -1.19 14.62
N SER A 323 6.56 0.05 14.16
CA SER A 323 6.55 0.42 12.74
C SER A 323 7.65 -0.27 11.91
N ASP A 324 8.70 -0.76 12.56
CA ASP A 324 9.74 -1.56 11.92
C ASP A 324 9.31 -3.03 11.71
N GLY A 325 8.07 -3.40 12.02
CA GLY A 325 7.52 -4.75 11.93
C GLY A 325 7.85 -5.65 13.11
N SER A 326 8.59 -5.18 14.12
CA SER A 326 8.92 -6.00 15.29
C SER A 326 7.82 -6.00 16.36
N VAL A 327 7.64 -7.16 16.99
CA VAL A 327 6.74 -7.35 18.14
C VAL A 327 7.60 -7.51 19.38
N ARG A 328 7.49 -6.58 20.33
CA ARG A 328 8.46 -6.44 21.43
C ARG A 328 7.83 -6.59 22.81
N ALA A 329 8.52 -7.28 23.70
CA ALA A 329 8.21 -7.35 25.13
C ALA A 329 9.52 -7.35 25.92
N LEU A 330 9.53 -6.75 27.12
CA LEU A 330 10.69 -6.74 28.02
C LEU A 330 12.01 -6.26 27.36
N GLY A 331 11.92 -5.33 26.40
CA GLY A 331 13.09 -4.79 25.68
C GLY A 331 13.69 -5.72 24.62
N LYS A 332 13.01 -6.82 24.28
CA LYS A 332 13.43 -7.82 23.30
C LYS A 332 12.38 -8.00 22.21
N CYS A 333 12.74 -8.70 21.14
CA CYS A 333 11.88 -9.00 20.01
C CYS A 333 11.36 -10.44 20.06
N MET A 334 10.10 -10.63 19.67
CA MET A 334 9.61 -11.93 19.20
C MET A 334 10.43 -12.31 17.96
N ASP A 335 10.87 -13.56 17.90
CA ASP A 335 11.89 -14.02 16.95
C ASP A 335 11.60 -15.47 16.55
N VAL A 336 11.82 -15.80 15.28
CA VAL A 336 11.86 -17.18 14.81
C VAL A 336 13.28 -17.70 14.88
N SER A 337 13.50 -18.75 15.68
CA SER A 337 14.83 -19.28 15.97
C SER A 337 15.65 -19.58 14.71
N GLY A 338 16.82 -18.95 14.62
CA GLY A 338 17.76 -19.09 13.50
C GLY A 338 17.26 -18.52 12.18
N GLY A 339 16.17 -17.74 12.18
CA GLY A 339 15.52 -17.25 10.97
C GLY A 339 14.95 -18.35 10.08
N SER A 340 14.66 -19.52 10.67
CA SER A 340 14.11 -20.67 9.95
C SER A 340 12.75 -20.36 9.36
N THR A 341 12.49 -20.86 8.14
CA THR A 341 11.18 -20.78 7.47
C THR A 341 10.42 -22.11 7.51
N ALA A 342 10.95 -23.12 8.22
CA ALA A 342 10.34 -24.45 8.31
C ALA A 342 9.17 -24.50 9.31
N ASP A 343 8.21 -25.40 9.07
CA ASP A 343 7.18 -25.72 10.07
C ASP A 343 7.82 -26.27 11.33
N GLY A 344 7.31 -25.86 12.49
CA GLY A 344 7.83 -26.26 13.79
C GLY A 344 8.97 -25.40 14.32
N ALA A 345 9.45 -24.41 13.55
CA ALA A 345 10.49 -23.52 14.01
C ALA A 345 10.03 -22.71 15.23
N VAL A 346 10.91 -22.64 16.23
CA VAL A 346 10.58 -22.09 17.55
C VAL A 346 10.34 -20.58 17.46
N VAL A 347 9.25 -20.12 18.09
CA VAL A 347 9.04 -18.70 18.39
C VAL A 347 9.61 -18.41 19.78
N GLN A 348 10.56 -17.50 19.84
CA GLN A 348 11.35 -17.19 21.03
C GLN A 348 11.49 -15.69 21.24
N LEU A 349 12.09 -15.32 22.36
CA LEU A 349 12.56 -13.97 22.63
C LEU A 349 14.03 -13.86 22.19
N TRP A 350 14.39 -12.76 21.51
CA TRP A 350 15.77 -12.50 21.09
C TRP A 350 16.11 -11.01 21.11
N THR A 351 17.39 -10.68 21.21
CA THR A 351 17.88 -9.31 21.03
C THR A 351 17.46 -8.77 19.67
N CYS A 352 16.81 -7.61 19.64
CA CYS A 352 16.36 -7.01 18.39
C CYS A 352 17.56 -6.74 17.47
N ASN A 353 17.59 -7.38 16.29
CA ASN A 353 18.68 -7.34 15.32
C ASN A 353 18.21 -6.89 13.92
N GLY A 354 16.91 -6.61 13.75
CA GLY A 354 16.34 -6.05 12.53
C GLY A 354 16.13 -7.06 11.39
N THR A 355 16.49 -8.33 11.58
CA THR A 355 16.33 -9.39 10.58
C THR A 355 14.86 -9.75 10.34
N GLY A 356 14.59 -10.42 9.21
CA GLY A 356 13.25 -10.92 8.86
C GLY A 356 12.65 -11.90 9.89
N ALA A 357 13.50 -12.60 10.65
CA ALA A 357 13.11 -13.48 11.75
C ALA A 357 12.28 -12.75 12.83
N GLN A 358 12.41 -11.42 12.90
CA GLN A 358 11.78 -10.57 13.91
C GLN A 358 10.65 -9.71 13.35
N LYS A 359 10.22 -9.97 12.11
CA LYS A 359 9.19 -9.17 11.42
C LYS A 359 7.88 -9.93 11.43
N PHE A 360 6.88 -9.38 12.10
CA PHE A 360 5.56 -9.98 12.25
C PHE A 360 4.45 -8.98 11.90
N THR A 361 3.33 -9.51 11.42
CA THR A 361 2.09 -8.77 11.23
C THR A 361 0.91 -9.53 11.83
N LEU A 362 -0.09 -8.82 12.34
CA LEU A 362 -1.36 -9.38 12.79
C LEU A 362 -2.46 -8.99 11.79
N SER A 363 -3.01 -9.96 11.06
CA SER A 363 -4.08 -9.72 10.09
C SER A 363 -5.42 -9.41 10.79
N PRO A 364 -6.39 -8.77 10.09
CA PRO A 364 -7.75 -8.60 10.60
C PRO A 364 -8.46 -9.93 10.91
N ALA A 365 -8.07 -11.01 10.23
CA ALA A 365 -8.57 -12.36 10.47
C ALA A 365 -7.92 -13.03 11.70
N GLY A 366 -7.02 -12.33 12.41
CA GLY A 366 -6.35 -12.80 13.61
C GLY A 366 -5.07 -13.59 13.37
N ASP A 367 -4.52 -13.61 12.15
CA ASP A 367 -3.29 -14.36 11.86
C ASP A 367 -2.07 -13.53 12.27
N LEU A 368 -1.34 -13.98 13.30
CA LEU A 368 -0.03 -13.41 13.64
C LEU A 368 1.04 -14.11 12.82
N VAL A 369 1.53 -13.46 11.77
CA VAL A 369 2.38 -14.07 10.73
C VAL A 369 3.81 -13.55 10.84
N ASN A 370 4.80 -14.44 10.85
CA ASN A 370 6.18 -14.05 10.54
C ASN A 370 6.31 -13.79 9.05
N ILE A 371 6.74 -12.58 8.70
CA ILE A 371 6.75 -12.07 7.32
C ILE A 371 7.74 -12.84 6.45
N GLN A 372 8.97 -13.08 6.94
CA GLN A 372 10.01 -13.79 6.20
C GLN A 372 9.63 -15.25 5.91
N ALA A 373 9.06 -15.94 6.90
CA ALA A 373 8.68 -17.33 6.77
C ALA A 373 7.34 -17.52 6.05
N ASN A 374 6.51 -16.47 5.99
CA ASN A 374 5.11 -16.55 5.57
C ASN A 374 4.32 -17.62 6.33
N LYS A 375 4.50 -17.67 7.66
CA LYS A 375 3.92 -18.68 8.56
C LYS A 375 3.33 -18.07 9.81
N CYS A 376 2.27 -18.69 10.32
CA CYS A 376 1.52 -18.24 11.46
C CYS A 376 2.20 -18.67 12.77
N VAL A 377 2.21 -17.78 13.75
CA VAL A 377 2.49 -18.12 15.15
C VAL A 377 1.37 -19.04 15.62
N ASP A 378 1.77 -20.25 16.02
CA ASP A 378 0.90 -21.39 16.26
C ASP A 378 1.20 -21.96 17.66
N VAL A 379 0.14 -22.35 18.39
CA VAL A 379 0.29 -23.12 19.63
C VAL A 379 0.41 -24.60 19.30
N GLN A 380 1.54 -25.20 19.68
CA GLN A 380 1.86 -26.60 19.38
C GLN A 380 0.74 -27.56 19.77
N ASN A 381 0.44 -28.50 18.86
CA ASN A 381 -0.56 -29.55 19.04
C ASN A 381 -1.96 -29.02 19.37
N VAL A 382 -2.28 -27.78 19.00
CA VAL A 382 -3.56 -27.13 19.32
C VAL A 382 -3.81 -27.10 20.84
N ALA A 383 -2.74 -27.16 21.63
CA ALA A 383 -2.84 -27.25 23.08
C ALA A 383 -3.40 -25.95 23.67
N THR A 384 -4.22 -26.08 24.71
CA THR A 384 -4.86 -24.92 25.35
C THR A 384 -4.32 -24.63 26.74
N ALA A 385 -3.54 -25.53 27.34
CA ALA A 385 -3.05 -25.41 28.72
C ALA A 385 -1.97 -24.33 28.88
N ASN A 386 -1.85 -23.78 30.09
CA ASN A 386 -0.72 -22.93 30.48
C ASN A 386 0.62 -23.63 30.19
N GLY A 387 1.56 -22.87 29.63
CA GLY A 387 2.89 -23.38 29.29
C GLY A 387 2.99 -24.05 27.92
N SER A 388 1.88 -24.18 27.19
CA SER A 388 1.90 -24.69 25.81
C SER A 388 2.76 -23.78 24.93
N LYS A 389 3.68 -24.39 24.17
CA LYS A 389 4.76 -23.66 23.49
C LYS A 389 4.35 -23.17 22.11
N LEU A 390 4.95 -22.04 21.71
CA LEU A 390 4.77 -21.46 20.39
C LEU A 390 5.82 -21.96 19.40
N HIS A 391 5.40 -22.10 18.15
CA HIS A 391 6.22 -22.30 16.96
C HIS A 391 5.58 -21.57 15.78
N ILE A 392 6.25 -21.49 14.64
CA ILE A 392 5.60 -21.12 13.39
C ILE A 392 5.12 -22.36 12.65
N TRP A 393 3.97 -22.23 11.99
CA TRP A 393 3.40 -23.28 11.16
C TRP A 393 2.69 -22.67 9.94
N THR A 394 2.58 -23.46 8.87
CA THR A 394 1.79 -23.13 7.69
C THR A 394 0.38 -22.69 8.13
N CYS A 395 0.00 -21.48 7.71
CA CYS A 395 -1.28 -20.89 8.07
C CYS A 395 -2.43 -21.74 7.51
N ASN A 396 -3.30 -22.24 8.38
CA ASN A 396 -4.40 -23.14 8.02
C ASN A 396 -5.76 -22.68 8.57
N GLY A 397 -5.80 -21.54 9.26
CA GLY A 397 -7.02 -20.95 9.80
C GLY A 397 -7.51 -21.56 11.11
N ALA A 398 -6.81 -22.55 11.68
CA ALA A 398 -7.20 -23.16 12.94
C ALA A 398 -7.08 -22.19 14.12
N SER A 399 -7.92 -22.40 15.15
CA SER A 399 -8.05 -21.49 16.29
C SER A 399 -6.77 -21.30 17.12
N ASN A 400 -5.81 -22.24 17.05
CA ASN A 400 -4.50 -22.13 17.69
C ASN A 400 -3.51 -21.23 16.93
N GLN A 401 -3.89 -20.73 15.75
CA GLN A 401 -3.16 -19.73 14.95
C GLN A 401 -3.85 -18.36 14.96
N LYS A 402 -4.98 -18.25 15.65
CA LYS A 402 -5.81 -17.06 15.69
C LYS A 402 -5.58 -16.28 16.98
N TRP A 403 -5.31 -15.00 16.84
CA TRP A 403 -4.94 -14.08 17.89
C TRP A 403 -5.79 -12.82 17.82
N ARG A 404 -5.93 -12.14 18.95
CA ARG A 404 -6.55 -10.81 19.06
C ARG A 404 -5.78 -9.97 20.08
N ARG A 405 -5.97 -8.66 20.03
CA ARG A 405 -5.41 -7.72 21.01
C ARG A 405 -6.51 -7.13 21.87
#